data_AF-A0A8T5BB43-F1
#
_entry.id   AF-A0A8T5BB43-F1
#
_cell.length_a   1.000
_cell.length_b   1.000
_cell.length_c   1.000
_cell.angle_alpha   90.00
_cell.angle_beta   90.00
_cell.angle_gamma   90.00
#
_symmetry.space_group_name_H-M   'P 1'
#
loop_
_entity.id
_entity.type
_entity.pdbx_description
1 polymer ?
#
loop_
_entity_poly.entity_id
_entity_poly.type
_entity_poly.pdbx_seq_one_letter_code
_entity_poly.pdbx_strand_id
1 'polypeptide(L)'
;MRWRVVLGSTLLMLGFIIYQLGITMLIAPGSHLSDLVKKFIIPLLSNQTPEMITVTLQYGGGIIAVIGLITAIKGMSSNGEIRALKSSIHRLESTIQNLQTSQHKTQTSQSNCKFCGENISANDSFCPRCGRAQT
;
A
#
# COMPACT_ATOMS: atom_id res chain seq x y z
N MET A 1 1.21 13.63 1.19
CA MET A 1 2.08 12.73 1.99
C MET A 1 2.35 13.28 3.38
N ARG A 2 3.00 14.44 3.53
CA ARG A 2 3.18 15.12 4.83
C ARG A 2 1.89 15.27 5.64
N TRP A 3 0.80 15.65 4.97
CA TRP A 3 -0.47 15.90 5.66
C TRP A 3 -1.07 14.67 6.35
N ARG A 4 -0.88 13.46 5.81
CA ARG A 4 -1.38 12.21 6.45
C ARG A 4 -0.56 11.83 7.68
N VAL A 5 0.75 12.02 7.63
CA VAL A 5 1.65 11.78 8.77
C VAL A 5 1.40 12.84 9.86
N VAL A 6 1.26 14.10 9.46
CA VAL A 6 0.92 15.20 10.37
C VAL A 6 -0.43 14.92 11.03
N LEU A 7 -1.46 14.61 10.25
CA LEU A 7 -2.79 14.27 10.78
C LEU A 7 -2.72 13.09 11.75
N GLY A 8 -2.04 11.99 11.39
CA GLY A 8 -1.87 10.82 12.26
C GLY A 8 -1.14 11.15 13.56
N SER A 9 -0.08 11.94 13.49
CA SER A 9 0.69 12.40 14.66
C SER A 9 -0.13 13.33 15.56
N THR A 10 -0.88 14.26 14.99
CA THR A 10 -1.79 15.13 15.75
C THR A 10 -2.89 14.32 16.43
N LEU A 11 -3.47 13.33 15.74
CA LEU A 11 -4.49 12.45 16.31
C LEU A 11 -3.92 11.59 17.46
N LEU A 12 -2.69 11.10 17.30
CA LEU A 12 -1.97 10.35 18.34
C LEU A 12 -1.77 11.21 19.59
N MET A 13 -1.22 12.42 19.42
CA MET A 13 -1.02 13.36 20.52
C MET A 13 -2.34 13.70 21.22
N LEU A 14 -3.39 14.01 20.45
CA LEU A 14 -4.71 14.33 21.01
C LEU A 14 -5.30 13.14 21.78
N GLY A 15 -5.23 11.93 21.21
CA GLY A 15 -5.68 10.71 21.88
C GLY A 15 -4.93 10.45 23.19
N PHE A 16 -3.62 10.66 23.21
CA PHE A 16 -2.81 10.50 24.42
C PHE A 16 -3.14 11.55 25.48
N ILE A 17 -3.38 12.80 25.10
CA ILE A 17 -3.83 13.86 26.02
C ILE A 17 -5.17 13.47 26.66
N ILE A 18 -6.13 13.02 25.85
CA ILE A 18 -7.45 12.57 26.34
C ILE A 18 -7.30 11.36 27.28
N TYR A 19 -6.44 10.40 26.92
CA TYR A 19 -6.15 9.23 27.76
C TYR A 19 -5.58 9.62 29.13
N GLN A 20 -4.58 10.52 29.14
CA GLN A 20 -3.96 11.03 30.36
C GLN A 20 -4.93 11.83 31.24
N LEU A 21 -5.86 12.59 30.63
CA LEU A 21 -6.92 13.28 31.37
C LEU A 21 -7.88 12.30 32.05
N GLY A 22 -8.23 11.19 31.37
CA GLY A 22 -9.02 10.11 31.98
C GLY A 22 -8.32 9.52 33.21
N ILE A 23 -7.02 9.19 33.10
CA ILE A 23 -6.25 8.69 34.24
C ILE A 23 -6.13 9.72 35.36
N THR A 24 -5.89 10.99 35.04
CA THR A 24 -5.73 12.06 36.04
C THR A 24 -7.02 12.27 36.83
N MET A 25 -8.18 12.18 36.19
CA MET A 25 -9.47 12.23 36.88
C MET A 25 -9.69 11.05 37.82
N LEU A 26 -9.19 9.87 37.47
CA LEU A 26 -9.27 8.69 38.32
C LEU A 26 -8.40 8.83 39.59
N ILE A 27 -7.20 9.39 39.44
CA ILE A 27 -6.22 9.48 40.55
C ILE A 27 -6.47 10.71 41.43
N ALA A 28 -6.86 11.84 40.84
CA ALA A 28 -6.99 13.13 41.54
C ALA A 28 -8.28 13.88 41.15
N PRO A 29 -9.46 13.43 41.64
CA PRO A 29 -10.77 13.94 41.23
C PRO A 29 -11.05 15.41 41.61
N GLY A 30 -10.24 16.00 42.49
CA GLY A 30 -10.38 17.38 43.00
C GLY A 30 -9.37 18.40 42.45
N SER A 31 -8.58 18.05 41.44
CA SER A 31 -7.63 19.00 40.83
C SER A 31 -8.35 20.06 39.98
N HIS A 32 -7.78 21.26 39.83
CA HIS A 32 -8.35 22.32 38.98
C HIS A 32 -8.60 21.89 37.52
N LEU A 33 -7.81 20.95 37.01
CA LEU A 33 -8.02 20.34 35.69
C LEU A 33 -9.30 19.49 35.64
N SER A 34 -9.61 18.80 36.74
CA SER A 34 -10.85 18.02 36.87
C SER A 34 -12.07 18.93 36.72
N ASP A 35 -12.08 20.08 37.38
CA ASP A 35 -13.18 21.05 37.28
C ASP A 35 -13.32 21.66 35.89
N LEU A 36 -12.20 21.90 35.21
CA LEU A 36 -12.20 22.43 33.84
C LEU A 36 -12.78 21.41 32.86
N VAL A 37 -12.36 20.15 32.97
CA VAL A 37 -12.91 19.03 32.19
C VAL A 37 -14.39 18.82 32.52
N LYS A 38 -14.80 18.89 33.79
CA LYS A 38 -16.23 18.80 34.16
C LYS A 38 -17.05 19.87 33.46
N LYS A 39 -16.58 21.13 33.42
CA LYS A 39 -17.31 22.24 32.77
C LYS A 39 -17.37 22.13 31.25
N PHE A 40 -16.36 21.58 30.59
CA PHE A 40 -16.33 21.49 29.13
C PHE A 40 -16.89 20.16 28.58
N ILE A 41 -16.63 19.05 29.26
CA ILE A 41 -16.93 17.70 28.77
C ILE A 41 -18.27 17.17 29.28
N ILE A 42 -18.69 17.47 30.53
CA ILE A 42 -20.01 17.03 31.04
C ILE A 42 -21.18 17.58 30.21
N PRO A 43 -21.24 18.87 29.83
CA PRO A 43 -22.33 19.33 28.97
C PRO A 43 -22.28 18.71 27.58
N LEU A 44 -21.09 18.32 27.10
CA LEU A 44 -20.94 17.63 25.80
C LEU A 44 -21.42 16.17 25.86
N LEU A 45 -21.24 15.48 27.00
CA LEU A 45 -21.71 14.11 27.25
C LEU A 45 -22.95 14.07 28.15
N SER A 46 -23.83 15.08 28.00
CA SER A 46 -25.07 15.25 28.75
C SER A 46 -25.75 13.90 29.00
N ASN A 47 -25.86 13.52 30.29
CA ASN A 47 -26.52 12.33 30.84
C ASN A 47 -25.65 11.15 31.33
N GLN A 48 -24.31 11.27 31.38
CA GLN A 48 -23.42 10.20 31.92
C GLN A 48 -22.93 10.52 33.35
N THR A 49 -22.73 9.49 34.18
CA THR A 49 -22.10 9.64 35.50
C THR A 49 -20.60 9.92 35.38
N PRO A 50 -19.98 10.65 36.33
CA PRO A 50 -18.58 11.04 36.25
C PRO A 50 -17.61 9.85 36.15
N GLU A 51 -17.96 8.71 36.74
CA GLU A 51 -17.18 7.47 36.64
C GLU A 51 -17.19 6.91 35.22
N MET A 52 -18.36 6.87 34.58
CA MET A 52 -18.51 6.40 33.20
C MET A 52 -17.82 7.34 32.20
N ILE A 53 -17.81 8.65 32.46
CA ILE A 53 -17.08 9.63 31.65
C ILE A 53 -15.57 9.37 31.73
N THR A 54 -15.05 9.11 32.93
CA THR A 54 -13.61 8.85 33.15
C THR A 54 -13.15 7.62 32.36
N VAL A 55 -13.91 6.53 32.47
CA VAL A 55 -13.67 5.29 31.72
C VAL A 55 -13.76 5.55 30.20
N THR A 56 -14.79 6.27 29.77
CA THR A 56 -14.99 6.60 28.35
C THR A 56 -13.84 7.45 27.79
N LEU A 57 -13.32 8.42 28.55
CA LEU A 57 -12.16 9.22 28.14
C LEU A 57 -10.90 8.36 28.05
N GLN A 58 -10.68 7.45 29.00
CA GLN A 58 -9.53 6.57 28.97
C GLN A 58 -9.57 5.63 27.76
N TYR A 59 -10.65 4.86 27.58
CA TYR A 59 -10.76 3.95 26.43
C TYR A 59 -10.85 4.70 25.10
N GLY A 60 -11.59 5.81 25.06
CA GLY A 60 -11.73 6.64 23.87
C GLY A 60 -10.41 7.28 23.44
N GLY A 61 -9.65 7.87 24.37
CA GLY A 61 -8.33 8.42 24.12
C GLY A 61 -7.35 7.37 23.61
N GLY A 62 -7.37 6.17 24.20
CA GLY A 62 -6.55 5.04 23.77
C GLY A 62 -6.85 4.60 22.33
N ILE A 63 -8.14 4.43 21.98
CA ILE A 63 -8.55 4.06 20.62
C ILE A 63 -8.11 5.12 19.61
N ILE A 64 -8.34 6.41 19.92
CA ILE A 64 -7.92 7.53 19.06
C ILE A 64 -6.40 7.51 18.86
N ALA A 65 -5.62 7.25 19.92
CA ALA A 65 -4.17 7.17 19.84
C ALA A 65 -3.70 6.03 18.93
N VAL A 66 -4.30 4.84 19.03
CA VAL A 66 -4.00 3.69 18.17
C VAL A 66 -4.33 3.98 16.71
N ILE A 67 -5.49 4.58 16.44
CA ILE A 67 -5.89 4.98 15.08
C ILE A 67 -4.90 6.01 14.51
N GLY A 68 -4.49 7.00 15.32
CA GLY A 68 -3.49 8.00 14.97
C GLY A 68 -2.15 7.37 14.60
N LEU A 69 -1.68 6.40 15.39
CA LEU A 69 -0.45 5.66 15.15
C LEU A 69 -0.50 4.86 13.85
N ILE A 70 -1.58 4.09 13.62
CA ILE A 70 -1.76 3.33 12.37
C ILE A 70 -1.75 4.27 11.16
N THR A 71 -2.42 5.42 11.28
CA THR A 71 -2.47 6.43 10.21
C THR A 71 -1.10 7.04 9.93
N ALA A 72 -0.31 7.32 10.97
CA ALA A 72 1.05 7.83 10.85
C ALA A 72 1.98 6.80 10.15
N ILE A 73 1.93 5.53 10.56
CA ILE A 73 2.73 4.44 9.97
C ILE A 73 2.35 4.22 8.51
N LYS A 74 1.05 4.13 8.18
CA LYS A 74 0.59 4.02 6.79
C LYS A 74 1.01 5.22 5.94
N GLY A 75 1.07 6.42 6.54
CA GLY A 75 1.57 7.62 5.90
C GLY A 75 3.07 7.57 5.55
N MET A 76 3.87 6.81 6.31
CA MET A 76 5.29 6.58 6.06
C MET A 76 5.56 5.44 5.07
N SER A 77 4.85 4.31 5.23
CA SER A 77 5.11 3.06 4.47
C SER A 77 4.65 3.12 3.01
N SER A 78 3.63 3.92 2.65
CA SER A 78 3.08 3.92 1.28
C SER A 78 4.03 4.45 0.19
N ASN A 79 5.24 4.92 0.54
CA ASN A 79 6.15 5.56 -0.39
C ASN A 79 7.37 4.75 -0.81
N GLY A 80 7.90 3.89 0.07
CA GLY A 80 9.13 3.15 -0.21
C GLY A 80 8.86 1.85 -0.96
N GLU A 81 8.14 0.94 -0.32
CA GLU A 81 7.94 -0.42 -0.82
C GLU A 81 7.01 -0.49 -2.03
N ILE A 82 5.92 0.28 -2.04
CA ILE A 82 4.95 0.24 -3.16
C ILE A 82 5.55 0.86 -4.43
N ARG A 83 6.40 1.89 -4.31
CA ARG A 83 7.08 2.49 -5.48
C ARG A 83 8.21 1.60 -5.98
N ALA A 84 8.98 1.00 -5.09
CA ALA A 84 10.03 0.04 -5.46
C ALA A 84 9.43 -1.18 -6.17
N LEU A 85 8.37 -1.78 -5.59
CA LEU A 85 7.68 -2.92 -6.19
C LEU A 85 7.04 -2.58 -7.54
N LYS A 86 6.38 -1.42 -7.65
CA LYS A 86 5.78 -0.96 -8.92
C LYS A 86 6.82 -0.72 -10.01
N SER A 87 8.01 -0.22 -9.66
CA SER A 87 9.10 -0.03 -10.63
C SER A 87 9.68 -1.35 -11.15
N SER A 88 9.76 -2.36 -10.28
CA SER A 88 10.23 -3.71 -10.67
C SER A 88 9.23 -4.40 -11.60
N ILE A 89 7.93 -4.26 -11.35
CA ILE A 89 6.87 -4.80 -12.22
C ILE A 89 6.93 -4.17 -13.61
N HIS A 90 7.08 -2.85 -13.70
CA HIS A 90 7.13 -2.15 -14.99
C HIS A 90 8.39 -2.50 -15.81
N ARG A 91 9.52 -2.78 -15.16
CA ARG A 91 10.73 -3.29 -15.82
C ARG A 91 10.52 -4.70 -16.37
N LEU A 92 9.90 -5.58 -15.58
CA LEU A 92 9.63 -6.95 -16.02
C LEU A 92 8.69 -6.99 -17.23
N GLU A 93 7.64 -6.15 -17.23
CA GLU A 93 6.69 -6.04 -18.33
C GLU A 93 7.35 -5.57 -19.64
N SER A 94 8.27 -4.59 -19.55
CA SER A 94 9.03 -4.13 -20.72
C SER A 94 9.97 -5.20 -21.29
N THR A 95 10.54 -6.06 -20.45
CA THR A 95 11.36 -7.19 -20.89
C THR A 95 10.51 -8.24 -21.62
N ILE A 96 9.32 -8.53 -21.10
CA ILE A 96 8.38 -9.48 -21.72
C ILE A 96 7.94 -8.99 -23.10
N GLN A 97 7.59 -7.69 -23.24
CA GLN A 97 7.22 -7.13 -24.55
C GLN A 97 8.37 -7.21 -25.56
N ASN A 98 9.60 -6.87 -25.16
CA ASN A 98 10.76 -6.95 -26.05
C ASN A 98 11.06 -8.39 -26.51
N LEU A 99 10.87 -9.37 -25.63
CA LEU A 99 10.98 -10.79 -25.98
C LEU A 99 9.88 -11.25 -26.92
N GLN A 100 8.63 -10.80 -26.72
CA GLN A 100 7.51 -11.10 -27.62
C GLN A 100 7.72 -10.50 -29.02
N THR A 101 8.21 -9.26 -29.11
CA THR A 101 8.56 -8.65 -30.42
C THR A 101 9.72 -9.36 -31.09
N SER A 102 10.67 -9.91 -30.32
CA SER A 102 11.80 -10.67 -30.87
C SER A 102 11.38 -12.07 -31.34
N GLN A 103 10.46 -12.74 -30.62
CA GLN A 103 9.90 -14.03 -31.04
C GLN A 103 8.99 -13.89 -32.27
N HIS A 104 8.16 -12.86 -32.35
CA HIS A 104 7.29 -12.67 -33.52
C HIS A 104 8.09 -12.38 -34.80
N LYS A 105 9.31 -11.85 -34.69
CA LYS A 105 10.19 -11.60 -35.84
C LYS A 105 11.05 -12.79 -36.25
N THR A 106 11.23 -13.78 -35.38
CA THR A 106 11.99 -15.02 -35.69
C THR A 106 11.11 -16.21 -36.06
N GLN A 107 9.79 -16.09 -35.93
CA GLN A 107 8.83 -17.11 -36.39
C GLN A 107 8.42 -16.94 -37.87
N THR A 108 9.27 -16.35 -38.71
CA THR A 108 9.28 -16.66 -40.14
C THR A 108 9.92 -18.03 -40.30
N SER A 109 9.11 -19.06 -40.04
CA SER A 109 9.19 -20.42 -40.58
C SER A 109 10.43 -20.69 -41.45
N GLN A 110 11.55 -20.96 -40.78
CA GLN A 110 12.70 -21.60 -41.40
C GLN A 110 12.39 -23.09 -41.44
N SER A 111 12.07 -23.60 -42.62
CA SER A 111 11.94 -25.03 -42.86
C SER A 111 13.28 -25.56 -43.37
N ASN A 112 13.63 -26.79 -43.02
CA ASN A 112 14.84 -27.42 -43.58
C ASN A 112 14.44 -28.27 -44.79
N CYS A 113 15.29 -28.30 -45.80
CA CYS A 113 15.09 -29.12 -46.98
C CYS A 113 15.10 -30.60 -46.60
N LYS A 114 14.04 -31.34 -46.96
CA LYS A 114 13.88 -32.75 -46.60
C LYS A 114 14.92 -33.68 -47.26
N PHE A 115 15.59 -33.21 -48.30
CA PHE A 115 16.55 -34.00 -49.09
C PHE A 115 18.01 -33.68 -48.79
N CYS A 116 18.37 -32.41 -48.58
CA CYS A 116 19.77 -31.99 -48.39
C CYS A 116 20.02 -31.30 -47.04
N GLY A 117 18.98 -31.05 -46.24
CA GLY A 117 19.09 -30.46 -44.91
C GLY A 117 19.37 -28.95 -44.89
N GLU A 118 19.47 -28.28 -46.06
CA GLU A 118 19.69 -26.84 -46.14
C GLU A 118 18.49 -26.03 -45.62
N ASN A 119 18.75 -24.91 -44.95
CA ASN A 119 17.71 -24.03 -44.44
C ASN A 119 17.06 -23.27 -45.60
N ILE A 120 15.73 -23.39 -45.72
CA ILE A 120 14.93 -22.77 -46.77
C ILE A 120 13.83 -21.91 -46.14
N SER A 121 13.48 -20.82 -46.82
CA SER A 121 12.34 -20.01 -46.40
C SER A 121 11.06 -20.81 -46.65
N ALA A 122 10.11 -20.81 -45.71
CA ALA A 122 8.87 -21.59 -45.86
C ALA A 122 7.99 -21.19 -47.07
N ASN A 123 8.31 -20.10 -47.76
CA ASN A 123 7.63 -19.70 -49.00
C ASN A 123 8.30 -20.23 -50.28
N ASP A 124 9.45 -20.89 -50.19
CA ASP A 124 10.15 -21.42 -51.36
C ASP A 124 9.66 -22.84 -51.69
N SER A 125 9.00 -22.99 -52.84
CA SER A 125 8.52 -24.30 -53.32
C SER A 125 9.66 -25.23 -53.74
N PHE A 126 10.86 -24.70 -53.98
CA PHE A 126 12.03 -25.42 -54.46
C PHE A 126 13.26 -25.07 -53.64
N CYS A 127 14.11 -26.06 -53.36
CA CYS A 127 15.37 -25.83 -52.67
C CYS A 127 16.43 -25.25 -53.62
N PRO A 128 17.06 -24.10 -53.31
CA PRO A 128 18.07 -23.47 -54.18
C PRO A 128 19.36 -24.29 -54.31
N ARG A 129 19.65 -25.17 -53.34
CA ARG A 129 20.88 -25.98 -53.33
C ARG A 129 20.74 -27.29 -54.10
N CYS A 130 19.59 -27.96 -54.02
CA CYS A 130 19.39 -29.27 -54.65
C CYS A 130 18.34 -29.29 -55.77
N GLY A 131 17.64 -28.18 -55.99
CA GLY A 131 16.64 -28.02 -57.06
C GLY A 131 15.36 -28.84 -56.88
N ARG A 132 15.16 -29.50 -55.73
CA ARG A 132 13.99 -30.37 -55.49
C ARG A 132 12.82 -29.61 -54.88
N ALA A 133 11.60 -29.99 -55.27
CA ALA A 133 10.36 -29.45 -54.73
C ALA A 133 10.11 -29.93 -53.28
N GLN A 134 9.51 -29.07 -52.45
CA GLN A 134 9.28 -29.31 -51.01
C GLN A 134 7.81 -29.57 -50.65
N THR A 135 7.10 -30.27 -51.53
CA THR A 135 5.72 -30.76 -51.29
C THR A 135 5.67 -31.86 -50.25
#